data_AF-A0A832M1Y8-F1
#
_entry.id   AF-A0A832M1Y8-F1
#
_cell.length_a   1.000
_cell.length_b   1.000
_cell.length_c   1.000
_cell.angle_alpha   90.00
_cell.angle_beta   90.00
_cell.angle_gamma   90.00
#
_symmetry.space_group_name_H-M   'P 1'
#
loop_
_entity.id
_entity.type
_entity.pdbx_description
1 polymer ?
#
loop_
_entity_poly.entity_id
_entity_poly.type
_entity_poly.pdbx_seq_one_letter_code
_entity_poly.pdbx_strand_id
1 'polypeptide(L)'
;MGVVEPGVRLAKGDLDRLVAALKGTPAYEEALKEALQRDMDVGRALEVIAALQRGEVGVARVRGPTPLTLEAERSLREGLEPALPERRELLSYALFKARLLQATASFLCTECGATFELPVVDVRPELSCPGCGSDKLAFDAVPEEELAALAERCRRSGRGCRKLELSAKLFERYRDLAVLARAAGFGFREAARLLAEHSGGREGLLKLLWLKRREKLRARFAAPASPARPEAGGSAR
;
A
#
# COMPACT_ATOMS: atom_id res chain seq x y z
N MET A 1 -28.07 -16.32 33.60
CA MET A 1 -27.08 -17.30 34.11
C MET A 1 -25.75 -16.57 34.20
N GLY A 2 -25.27 -16.25 35.41
CA GLY A 2 -24.05 -15.47 35.63
C GLY A 2 -22.79 -16.26 35.33
N VAL A 3 -22.58 -16.62 34.06
CA VAL A 3 -21.45 -17.44 33.61
C VAL A 3 -20.13 -16.65 33.60
N VAL A 4 -20.21 -15.33 33.56
CA VAL A 4 -19.08 -14.40 33.61
C VAL A 4 -19.31 -13.42 34.73
N GLU A 5 -18.28 -13.17 35.55
CA GLU A 5 -18.34 -12.19 36.62
C GLU A 5 -18.44 -10.76 36.07
N PRO A 6 -19.25 -9.87 36.69
CA PRO A 6 -19.35 -8.47 36.28
C PRO A 6 -17.99 -7.76 36.33
N GLY A 7 -17.65 -7.02 35.27
CA GLY A 7 -16.41 -6.24 35.18
C GLY A 7 -15.22 -6.98 34.56
N VAL A 8 -15.35 -8.28 34.27
CA VAL A 8 -14.31 -9.04 33.55
C VAL A 8 -14.24 -8.59 32.08
N ARG A 9 -13.02 -8.30 31.61
CA ARG A 9 -12.76 -8.09 30.18
C ARG A 9 -12.25 -9.38 29.56
N LEU A 10 -13.02 -9.90 28.60
CA LEU A 10 -12.65 -11.09 27.84
C LEU A 10 -11.94 -10.68 26.55
N ALA A 11 -10.78 -11.28 26.26
CA ALA A 11 -10.19 -11.19 24.94
C ALA A 11 -10.86 -12.19 23.99
N LYS A 12 -10.67 -12.01 22.67
CA LYS A 12 -11.28 -12.89 21.66
C LYS A 12 -10.97 -14.38 21.89
N GLY A 13 -9.73 -14.70 22.25
CA GLY A 13 -9.32 -16.09 22.54
C GLY A 13 -9.97 -16.69 23.79
N ASP A 14 -10.40 -15.85 24.74
CA ASP A 14 -11.11 -16.31 25.94
C ASP A 14 -12.55 -16.69 25.62
N LEU A 15 -13.19 -15.96 24.70
CA LEU A 15 -14.54 -16.27 24.22
C LEU A 15 -14.59 -17.63 23.53
N ASP A 16 -13.64 -17.93 22.65
CA ASP A 16 -13.61 -19.21 21.93
C ASP A 16 -13.49 -20.40 22.91
N ARG A 17 -12.67 -20.26 23.95
CA ARG A 17 -12.51 -21.26 25.01
C ARG A 17 -13.77 -21.39 25.87
N LEU A 18 -14.40 -20.27 26.23
CA LEU A 18 -15.62 -20.23 27.01
C LEU A 18 -16.77 -20.94 26.28
N VAL A 19 -16.94 -20.64 24.99
CA VAL A 19 -17.95 -21.30 24.14
C VAL A 19 -17.69 -22.80 24.08
N ALA A 20 -16.43 -23.23 23.89
CA ALA A 20 -16.08 -24.65 23.89
C ALA A 20 -16.38 -25.34 25.22
N ALA A 21 -16.06 -24.70 26.35
CA ALA A 21 -16.28 -25.25 27.69
C ALA A 21 -17.76 -25.36 28.06
N LEU A 22 -18.61 -24.47 27.53
CA LEU A 22 -20.04 -24.43 27.84
C LEU A 22 -20.90 -25.29 26.89
N LYS A 23 -20.33 -25.94 25.88
CA LYS A 23 -21.10 -26.78 24.95
C LYS A 23 -21.92 -27.83 25.70
N GLY A 24 -23.20 -27.95 25.35
CA GLY A 24 -24.13 -28.87 26.00
C GLY A 24 -24.62 -28.42 27.38
N THR A 25 -24.27 -27.21 27.83
CA THR A 25 -24.90 -26.59 29.00
C THR A 25 -26.18 -25.85 28.61
N PRO A 26 -27.15 -25.67 29.53
CA PRO A 26 -28.35 -24.87 29.26
C PRO A 26 -28.03 -23.43 28.84
N ALA A 27 -26.93 -22.84 29.34
CA ALA A 27 -26.50 -21.51 28.96
C ALA A 27 -26.11 -21.43 27.47
N TYR A 28 -25.39 -22.45 26.98
CA TYR A 28 -25.02 -22.57 25.58
C TYR A 28 -26.22 -22.86 24.70
N GLU A 29 -27.09 -23.80 25.10
CA GLU A 29 -28.28 -24.17 24.32
C GLU A 29 -29.24 -22.99 24.16
N GLU A 30 -29.49 -22.24 25.24
CA GLU A 30 -30.34 -21.05 25.18
C GLU A 30 -29.71 -19.95 24.33
N ALA A 31 -28.40 -19.68 24.48
CA ALA A 31 -27.71 -18.69 23.65
C ALA A 31 -27.73 -19.07 22.16
N LEU A 32 -27.55 -20.35 21.83
CA LEU A 32 -27.62 -20.84 20.46
C LEU A 32 -29.04 -20.70 19.90
N LYS A 33 -30.05 -21.06 20.70
CA LYS A 33 -31.46 -20.93 20.31
C LYS A 33 -31.83 -19.48 20.05
N GLU A 34 -31.46 -18.57 20.95
CA GLU A 34 -31.70 -17.12 20.82
C GLU A 34 -31.02 -16.57 19.54
N ALA A 35 -29.75 -16.92 19.31
CA ALA A 35 -29.02 -16.50 18.12
C ALA A 35 -29.69 -16.98 16.82
N LEU A 36 -30.14 -18.24 16.77
CA LEU A 36 -30.78 -18.80 15.57
C LEU A 36 -32.20 -18.26 15.36
N GLN A 37 -32.97 -18.09 16.43
CA GLN A 37 -34.39 -17.74 16.31
C GLN A 37 -34.64 -16.24 16.28
N ARG A 38 -33.86 -15.43 17.01
CA ARG A 38 -34.12 -13.98 17.12
C ARG A 38 -33.11 -13.15 16.35
N ASP A 39 -31.82 -13.45 16.47
CA ASP A 39 -30.80 -12.66 15.74
C ASP A 39 -30.79 -13.01 14.25
N MET A 40 -30.89 -14.31 13.91
CA MET A 40 -30.85 -14.79 12.53
C MET A 40 -32.22 -15.05 11.90
N ASP A 41 -33.27 -15.24 12.71
CA ASP A 41 -34.64 -15.55 12.27
C ASP A 41 -34.69 -16.64 11.17
N VAL A 42 -34.09 -17.80 11.49
CA VAL A 42 -33.98 -18.93 10.54
C VAL A 42 -35.35 -19.39 10.02
N GLY A 43 -36.41 -19.27 10.84
CA GLY A 43 -37.77 -19.60 10.44
C GLY A 43 -38.23 -18.80 9.23
N ARG A 44 -38.16 -17.46 9.31
CA ARG A 44 -38.53 -16.60 8.18
C ARG A 44 -37.59 -16.73 6.99
N ALA A 45 -36.30 -16.97 7.24
CA ALA A 45 -35.35 -17.21 6.15
C ALA A 45 -35.76 -18.44 5.30
N LEU A 46 -36.21 -19.51 5.93
CA LEU A 46 -36.72 -20.70 5.23
C LEU A 46 -38.00 -20.40 4.43
N GLU A 47 -38.89 -19.55 4.96
CA GLU A 47 -40.09 -19.11 4.24
C GLU A 47 -39.73 -18.36 2.93
N VAL A 48 -38.75 -17.46 2.99
CA VAL A 48 -38.25 -16.72 1.80
C VAL A 48 -37.62 -17.67 0.78
N ILE A 49 -36.82 -18.65 1.24
CA ILE A 49 -36.24 -19.67 0.35
C ILE A 49 -37.33 -20.50 -0.31
N ALA A 50 -38.35 -20.90 0.43
CA ALA A 50 -39.47 -21.66 -0.12
C ALA A 50 -40.28 -20.82 -1.14
N ALA A 51 -40.46 -19.53 -0.89
CA ALA A 51 -41.11 -18.60 -1.82
C ALA A 51 -40.27 -18.38 -3.10
N LEU A 52 -38.94 -18.33 -3.00
CA LEU A 52 -38.02 -18.34 -4.15
C LEU A 52 -38.17 -19.63 -4.97
N GLN A 53 -38.23 -20.80 -4.32
CA GLN A 53 -38.39 -22.09 -4.99
C GLN A 53 -39.74 -22.23 -5.70
N ARG A 54 -40.82 -21.68 -5.11
CA ARG A 54 -42.15 -21.63 -5.72
C ARG A 54 -42.29 -20.57 -6.81
N GLY A 55 -41.28 -19.72 -7.01
CA GLY A 55 -41.31 -18.62 -7.97
C GLY A 55 -42.16 -17.41 -7.56
N GLU A 56 -42.59 -17.35 -6.30
CA GLU A 56 -43.31 -16.20 -5.72
C GLU A 56 -42.38 -15.00 -5.52
N VAL A 57 -41.10 -15.26 -5.30
CA VAL A 57 -40.03 -14.25 -5.24
C VAL A 57 -39.11 -14.42 -6.45
N GLY A 58 -38.95 -13.37 -7.25
CA GLY A 58 -38.08 -13.35 -8.41
C GLY A 58 -36.65 -12.90 -8.10
N VAL A 59 -35.67 -13.38 -8.87
CA VAL A 59 -34.27 -12.94 -8.79
C VAL A 59 -33.87 -12.31 -10.12
N ALA A 60 -33.41 -11.05 -10.09
CA ALA A 60 -32.94 -10.32 -11.25
C ALA A 60 -31.44 -10.00 -11.13
N ARG A 61 -30.72 -10.07 -12.25
CA ARG A 61 -29.33 -9.61 -12.33
C ARG A 61 -29.28 -8.21 -12.89
N VAL A 62 -28.54 -7.33 -12.22
CA VAL A 62 -28.27 -5.96 -12.67
C VAL A 62 -26.77 -5.76 -12.89
N ARG A 63 -26.42 -4.84 -13.79
CA ARG A 63 -25.01 -4.45 -14.01
C ARG A 63 -24.65 -3.30 -13.07
N GLY A 64 -23.57 -3.48 -12.32
CA GLY A 64 -23.07 -2.47 -11.38
C GLY A 64 -23.81 -2.46 -10.03
N PRO A 65 -23.38 -1.60 -9.10
CA PRO A 65 -23.96 -1.50 -7.77
C PRO A 65 -25.36 -0.87 -7.83
N THR A 66 -26.29 -1.42 -7.06
CA THR A 66 -27.61 -0.81 -6.87
C THR A 66 -27.51 0.41 -5.95
N PRO A 67 -28.50 1.33 -5.94
CA PRO A 67 -28.56 2.41 -4.96
C PRO A 67 -28.43 1.92 -3.50
N LEU A 68 -29.03 0.77 -3.17
CA LEU A 68 -28.91 0.15 -1.84
C LEU A 68 -27.48 -0.29 -1.54
N THR A 69 -26.79 -0.87 -2.53
CA THR A 69 -25.38 -1.26 -2.42
C THR A 69 -24.48 -0.04 -2.21
N LEU A 70 -24.73 1.05 -2.95
CA LEU A 70 -23.96 2.29 -2.82
C LEU A 70 -24.15 2.92 -1.44
N GLU A 71 -25.36 2.88 -0.88
CA GLU A 71 -25.65 3.41 0.44
C GLU A 71 -25.04 2.55 1.56
N ALA A 72 -25.08 1.22 1.42
CA ALA A 72 -24.38 0.32 2.32
C ALA A 72 -22.85 0.55 2.29
N GLU A 73 -22.29 0.77 1.11
CA GLU A 73 -20.87 1.11 0.95
C GLU A 73 -20.53 2.45 1.63
N ARG A 74 -21.39 3.46 1.48
CA ARG A 74 -21.24 4.76 2.14
C ARG A 74 -21.28 4.61 3.66
N SER A 75 -22.28 3.91 4.19
CA SER A 75 -22.43 3.63 5.62
C SER A 75 -21.22 2.86 6.19
N LEU A 76 -20.68 1.88 5.46
CA LEU A 76 -19.47 1.15 5.89
C LEU A 76 -18.23 2.05 5.90
N ARG A 77 -18.13 3.00 4.97
CA ARG A 77 -17.05 4.01 4.96
C ARG A 77 -17.18 5.01 6.12
N GLU A 78 -18.40 5.25 6.58
CA GLU A 78 -18.71 6.12 7.73
C GLU A 78 -18.53 5.39 9.07
N GLY A 79 -18.81 4.09 9.14
CA GLY A 79 -18.68 3.24 10.34
C GLY A 79 -17.26 2.73 10.65
N LEU A 80 -16.32 2.83 9.70
CA LEU A 80 -14.89 2.81 10.03
C LEU A 80 -14.60 4.12 10.75
N GLU A 81 -14.49 4.08 12.09
CA GLU A 81 -14.20 5.25 12.93
C GLU A 81 -13.37 6.26 12.14
N PRO A 82 -13.94 7.40 11.75
CA PRO A 82 -13.12 8.46 11.23
C PRO A 82 -12.24 8.84 12.41
N ALA A 83 -11.02 8.31 12.43
CA ALA A 83 -9.88 9.13 12.77
C ALA A 83 -10.21 10.49 12.14
N LEU A 84 -10.38 11.51 12.99
CA LEU A 84 -10.72 12.86 12.55
C LEU A 84 -9.88 13.20 11.31
N PRO A 85 -10.37 13.95 10.31
CA PRO A 85 -9.63 14.20 9.08
C PRO A 85 -8.15 14.56 9.31
N GLU A 86 -7.84 15.29 10.39
CA GLU A 86 -6.47 15.59 10.80
C GLU A 86 -5.66 14.32 11.18
N ARG A 87 -6.26 13.39 11.94
CA ARG A 87 -5.66 12.09 12.30
C ARG A 87 -5.44 11.20 11.08
N ARG A 88 -6.31 11.25 10.07
CA ARG A 88 -6.13 10.49 8.81
C ARG A 88 -4.95 10.99 8.00
N GLU A 89 -4.78 12.30 7.88
CA GLU A 89 -3.63 12.88 7.19
C GLU A 89 -2.31 12.60 7.91
N LEU A 90 -2.30 12.77 9.24
CA LEU A 90 -1.14 12.45 10.07
C LEU A 90 -0.76 10.97 9.97
N LEU A 91 -1.74 10.07 10.08
CA LEU A 91 -1.50 8.63 9.95
C LEU A 91 -1.03 8.27 8.53
N SER A 92 -1.63 8.87 7.49
CA SER A 92 -1.22 8.68 6.10
C SER A 92 0.21 9.13 5.86
N TYR A 93 0.59 10.30 6.38
CA TYR A 93 1.95 10.82 6.30
C TYR A 93 2.93 9.94 7.08
N ALA A 94 2.58 9.53 8.30
CA ALA A 94 3.41 8.65 9.12
C ALA A 94 3.68 7.31 8.44
N LEU A 95 2.64 6.67 7.87
CA LEU A 95 2.78 5.42 7.12
C LEU A 95 3.62 5.60 5.84
N PHE A 96 3.45 6.71 5.13
CA PHE A 96 4.29 7.03 3.97
C PHE A 96 5.75 7.17 4.38
N LYS A 97 6.03 7.96 5.43
CA LYS A 97 7.37 8.19 5.96
C LYS A 97 8.03 6.89 6.42
N ALA A 98 7.31 6.06 7.17
CA ALA A 98 7.81 4.77 7.64
C ALA A 98 8.22 3.86 6.48
N ARG A 99 7.33 3.66 5.49
CA ARG A 99 7.61 2.84 4.31
C ARG A 99 8.77 3.38 3.48
N LEU A 100 8.83 4.71 3.31
CA LEU A 100 9.89 5.34 2.54
C LEU A 100 11.25 5.15 3.19
N LEU A 101 11.34 5.31 4.51
CA LEU A 101 12.60 5.17 5.26
C LEU A 101 13.03 3.71 5.39
N GLN A 102 12.08 2.77 5.41
CA GLN A 102 12.35 1.33 5.40
C GLN A 102 12.68 0.76 4.00
N ALA A 103 12.41 1.51 2.93
CA ALA A 103 12.80 1.10 1.59
C ALA A 103 14.33 1.01 1.47
N THR A 104 14.81 0.22 0.52
CA THR A 104 16.23 0.14 0.19
C THR A 104 16.57 0.96 -1.05
N ALA A 105 17.81 1.39 -1.12
CA ALA A 105 18.39 2.03 -2.29
C ALA A 105 19.74 1.36 -2.61
N SER A 106 19.93 1.08 -3.89
CA SER A 106 21.17 0.51 -4.41
C SER A 106 22.06 1.61 -4.95
N PHE A 107 23.36 1.45 -4.78
CA PHE A 107 24.40 2.38 -5.19
C PHE A 107 25.40 1.68 -6.12
N LEU A 108 25.97 2.46 -7.03
CA LEU A 108 27.04 2.07 -7.95
C LEU A 108 28.11 3.15 -7.89
N CYS A 109 29.32 2.78 -7.52
CA CYS A 109 30.46 3.68 -7.61
C CYS A 109 30.89 3.83 -9.06
N THR A 110 30.95 5.08 -9.55
CA THR A 110 31.36 5.35 -10.94
C THR A 110 32.88 5.28 -11.13
N GLU A 111 33.66 5.23 -10.04
CA GLU A 111 35.12 5.12 -10.07
C GLU A 111 35.59 3.66 -10.05
N CYS A 112 35.27 2.89 -9.00
CA CYS A 112 35.73 1.50 -8.87
C CYS A 112 34.71 0.46 -9.36
N GLY A 113 33.46 0.86 -9.66
CA GLY A 113 32.43 -0.05 -10.15
C GLY A 113 31.75 -0.91 -9.09
N ALA A 114 32.08 -0.75 -7.80
CA ALA A 114 31.43 -1.50 -6.73
C ALA A 114 29.94 -1.14 -6.61
N THR A 115 29.11 -2.15 -6.35
CA THR A 115 27.69 -1.99 -6.00
C THR A 115 27.44 -2.37 -4.54
N PHE A 116 26.43 -1.76 -3.94
CA PHE A 116 25.99 -2.08 -2.59
C PHE A 116 24.58 -1.52 -2.35
N GLU A 117 23.84 -2.12 -1.43
CA GLU A 117 22.50 -1.69 -1.02
C GLU A 117 22.50 -1.15 0.42
N LEU A 118 21.69 -0.11 0.66
CA LEU A 118 21.45 0.42 2.01
C LEU A 118 19.96 0.74 2.22
N PRO A 119 19.43 0.58 3.45
CA PRO A 119 18.17 1.17 3.83
C PRO A 119 18.22 2.70 3.68
N VAL A 120 17.14 3.30 3.15
CA VAL A 120 17.04 4.74 2.91
C VAL A 120 17.21 5.55 4.20
N VAL A 121 16.81 4.99 5.35
CA VAL A 121 17.03 5.58 6.67
C VAL A 121 18.52 5.78 7.00
N ASP A 122 19.38 4.89 6.50
CA ASP A 122 20.82 4.88 6.80
C ASP A 122 21.64 5.72 5.82
N VAL A 123 21.02 6.19 4.72
CA VAL A 123 21.68 7.05 3.74
C VAL A 123 21.92 8.43 4.35
N ARG A 124 23.21 8.75 4.53
CA ARG A 124 23.71 10.03 5.04
C ARG A 124 24.24 10.92 3.89
N PRO A 125 24.27 12.25 4.07
CA PRO A 125 24.88 13.16 3.10
C PRO A 125 26.35 12.82 2.79
N GLU A 126 27.10 12.31 3.76
CA GLU A 126 28.53 11.99 3.65
C GLU A 126 28.81 10.59 3.06
N LEU A 127 27.75 9.89 2.60
CA LEU A 127 27.87 8.53 2.08
C LEU A 127 28.92 8.44 0.97
N SER A 128 29.84 7.51 1.13
CA SER A 128 30.96 7.26 0.22
C SER A 128 31.03 5.77 -0.12
N CYS A 129 31.69 5.44 -1.23
CA CYS A 129 31.87 4.07 -1.65
C CYS A 129 32.65 3.26 -0.59
N PRO A 130 32.12 2.13 -0.11
CA PRO A 130 32.83 1.31 0.87
C PRO A 130 34.08 0.63 0.30
N GLY A 131 34.18 0.49 -1.03
CA GLY A 131 35.31 -0.14 -1.71
C GLY A 131 36.51 0.78 -1.98
N CYS A 132 36.27 2.05 -2.33
CA CYS A 132 37.35 2.97 -2.71
C CYS A 132 37.30 4.34 -2.02
N GLY A 133 36.29 4.62 -1.20
CA GLY A 133 36.12 5.91 -0.52
C GLY A 133 35.64 7.06 -1.40
N SER A 134 35.39 6.84 -2.70
CA SER A 134 34.87 7.88 -3.59
C SER A 134 33.44 8.27 -3.23
N ASP A 135 33.13 9.56 -3.31
CA ASP A 135 31.79 10.14 -3.15
C ASP A 135 30.97 10.15 -4.46
N LYS A 136 31.56 9.70 -5.57
CA LYS A 136 30.92 9.62 -6.89
C LYS A 136 30.09 8.35 -7.01
N LEU A 137 28.83 8.47 -6.63
CA LEU A 137 27.87 7.38 -6.60
C LEU A 137 26.69 7.67 -7.54
N ALA A 138 26.36 6.72 -8.40
CA ALA A 138 25.03 6.60 -8.97
C ALA A 138 24.17 5.74 -8.05
N PHE A 139 22.85 5.94 -8.08
CA PHE A 139 21.91 5.21 -7.23
C PHE A 139 20.56 4.95 -7.93
N ASP A 140 19.79 3.98 -7.44
CA ASP A 140 18.39 3.79 -7.81
C ASP A 140 17.64 3.04 -6.70
N ALA A 141 16.31 3.16 -6.68
CA ALA A 141 15.42 2.44 -5.76
C ALA A 141 14.97 1.11 -6.39
N VAL A 142 15.96 0.29 -6.77
CA VAL A 142 15.80 -1.07 -7.33
C VAL A 142 16.82 -1.99 -6.64
N PRO A 143 16.63 -3.31 -6.70
CA PRO A 143 17.60 -4.27 -6.15
C PRO A 143 19.01 -4.09 -6.73
N GLU A 144 20.02 -4.48 -5.95
CA GLU A 144 21.43 -4.29 -6.32
C GLU A 144 21.76 -4.96 -7.66
N GLU A 145 21.21 -6.15 -7.90
CA GLU A 145 21.42 -6.93 -9.11
C GLU A 145 20.90 -6.22 -10.36
N GLU A 146 19.77 -5.51 -10.24
CA GLU A 146 19.21 -4.73 -11.34
C GLU A 146 20.09 -3.51 -11.67
N LEU A 147 20.64 -2.87 -10.65
CA LEU A 147 21.54 -1.73 -10.84
C LEU A 147 22.88 -2.17 -11.44
N ALA A 148 23.43 -3.29 -10.96
CA ALA A 148 24.62 -3.91 -11.52
C ALA A 148 24.41 -4.31 -12.99
N ALA A 149 23.27 -4.93 -13.31
CA ALA A 149 22.93 -5.29 -14.69
C ALA A 149 22.77 -4.06 -15.60
N LEU A 150 22.26 -2.94 -15.08
CA LEU A 150 22.20 -1.66 -15.80
C LEU A 150 23.60 -1.10 -16.06
N ALA A 151 24.51 -1.17 -15.07
CA ALA A 151 25.89 -0.74 -15.20
C ALA A 151 26.64 -1.52 -16.29
N GLU A 152 26.52 -2.85 -16.26
CA GLU A 152 27.13 -3.72 -17.27
C GLU A 152 26.57 -3.47 -18.67
N ARG A 153 25.26 -3.27 -18.78
CA ARG A 153 24.61 -2.93 -20.07
C ARG A 153 25.10 -1.60 -20.63
N CYS A 154 25.31 -0.61 -19.75
CA CYS A 154 25.89 0.68 -20.11
C CYS A 154 27.33 0.50 -20.62
N ARG A 155 28.19 -0.22 -19.89
CA ARG A 155 29.58 -0.49 -20.32
C ARG A 155 29.67 -1.19 -21.66
N ARG A 156 28.85 -2.24 -21.87
CA ARG A 156 28.93 -3.08 -23.07
C ARG A 156 28.28 -2.49 -24.31
N SER A 157 27.17 -1.75 -24.14
CA SER A 157 26.32 -1.34 -25.27
C SER A 157 25.97 0.14 -25.30
N GLY A 158 26.45 0.94 -24.34
CA GLY A 158 26.08 2.35 -24.17
C GLY A 158 24.62 2.57 -23.72
N ARG A 159 23.79 1.53 -23.73
CA ARG A 159 22.36 1.62 -23.39
C ARG A 159 22.17 1.74 -21.89
N GLY A 160 21.42 2.75 -21.47
CA GLY A 160 21.11 3.00 -20.06
C GLY A 160 22.10 3.93 -19.34
N CYS A 161 23.23 4.29 -19.98
CA CYS A 161 24.22 5.20 -19.39
C CYS A 161 23.63 6.54 -18.98
N ARG A 162 22.74 7.12 -19.80
CA ARG A 162 22.04 8.36 -19.48
C ARG A 162 21.29 8.32 -18.14
N LYS A 163 20.76 7.15 -17.76
CA LYS A 163 20.06 6.98 -16.47
C LYS A 163 21.05 7.03 -15.31
N LEU A 164 22.19 6.35 -15.44
CA LEU A 164 23.28 6.36 -14.45
C LEU A 164 23.90 7.75 -14.33
N GLU A 165 24.14 8.45 -15.43
CA GLU A 165 24.66 9.83 -15.44
C GLU A 165 23.71 10.80 -14.73
N LEU A 166 22.41 10.72 -15.02
CA LEU A 166 21.41 11.55 -14.34
C LEU A 166 21.35 11.24 -12.85
N SER A 167 21.47 9.97 -12.49
CA SER A 167 21.50 9.53 -11.11
C SER A 167 22.73 10.07 -10.37
N ALA A 168 23.93 9.90 -10.94
CA ALA A 168 25.18 10.38 -10.37
C ALA A 168 25.16 11.90 -10.16
N LYS A 169 24.74 12.66 -11.18
CA LYS A 169 24.61 14.13 -11.07
C LYS A 169 23.60 14.56 -10.01
N LEU A 170 22.52 13.81 -9.84
CA LEU A 170 21.52 14.11 -8.83
C LEU A 170 22.05 13.82 -7.42
N PHE A 171 22.80 12.73 -7.26
CA PHE A 171 23.46 12.39 -6.00
C PHE A 171 24.51 13.42 -5.65
N GLU A 172 25.40 13.78 -6.57
CA GLU A 172 26.44 14.78 -6.38
C GLU A 172 25.87 16.10 -5.84
N ARG A 173 24.73 16.54 -6.37
CA ARG A 173 24.12 17.82 -5.99
C ARG A 173 23.27 17.77 -4.71
N TYR A 174 22.50 16.72 -4.50
CA TYR A 174 21.47 16.67 -3.44
C TYR A 174 21.64 15.52 -2.43
N ARG A 175 22.63 14.64 -2.63
CA ARG A 175 23.03 13.57 -1.71
C ARG A 175 21.86 12.71 -1.25
N ASP A 176 21.66 12.56 0.06
CA ASP A 176 20.60 11.74 0.67
C ASP A 176 19.17 12.20 0.26
N LEU A 177 18.98 13.50 0.02
CA LEU A 177 17.70 14.04 -0.45
C LEU A 177 17.32 13.52 -1.85
N ALA A 178 18.31 13.29 -2.71
CA ALA A 178 18.11 12.67 -4.03
C ALA A 178 17.54 11.26 -3.91
N VAL A 179 18.09 10.50 -2.96
CA VAL A 179 17.70 9.11 -2.69
C VAL A 179 16.28 9.06 -2.14
N LEU A 180 15.94 9.94 -1.20
CA LEU A 180 14.57 10.08 -0.68
C LEU A 180 13.55 10.35 -1.79
N ALA A 181 13.85 11.28 -2.69
CA ALA A 181 12.96 11.60 -3.81
C ALA A 181 12.79 10.42 -4.76
N ARG A 182 13.87 9.70 -5.07
CA ARG A 182 13.80 8.52 -5.94
C ARG A 182 13.02 7.37 -5.30
N ALA A 183 13.28 7.07 -4.03
CA ALA A 183 12.59 6.04 -3.25
C ALA A 183 11.10 6.36 -3.06
N ALA A 184 10.73 7.65 -3.01
CA ALA A 184 9.33 8.09 -3.01
C ALA A 184 8.62 7.87 -4.36
N GLY A 185 9.32 7.33 -5.37
CA GLY A 185 8.77 6.92 -6.66
C GLY A 185 8.79 8.00 -7.73
N PHE A 186 9.56 9.07 -7.54
CA PHE A 186 9.76 10.11 -8.56
C PHE A 186 10.87 9.69 -9.53
N GLY A 187 10.75 10.04 -10.81
CA GLY A 187 11.82 9.82 -11.78
C GLY A 187 12.95 10.84 -11.61
N PHE A 188 14.18 10.56 -12.06
CA PHE A 188 15.34 11.45 -11.83
C PHE A 188 15.12 12.91 -12.27
N ARG A 189 14.49 13.14 -13.42
CA ARG A 189 14.20 14.51 -13.90
C ARG A 189 13.17 15.23 -13.05
N GLU A 190 12.18 14.49 -12.58
CA GLU A 190 11.11 15.02 -11.73
C GLU A 190 11.64 15.31 -10.33
N ALA A 191 12.44 14.39 -9.77
CA ALA A 191 13.18 14.59 -8.53
C ALA A 191 14.10 15.82 -8.61
N ALA A 192 14.84 15.99 -9.72
CA ALA A 192 15.69 17.17 -9.92
C ALA A 192 14.92 18.51 -9.85
N ARG A 193 13.71 18.56 -10.42
CA ARG A 193 12.84 19.75 -10.38
C ARG A 193 12.34 20.01 -8.97
N LEU A 194 11.79 18.96 -8.32
CA LEU A 194 11.28 19.05 -6.95
C LEU A 194 12.36 19.50 -5.96
N LEU A 195 13.59 18.99 -6.10
CA LEU A 195 14.71 19.34 -5.24
C LEU A 195 15.26 20.75 -5.54
N ALA A 196 15.19 21.21 -6.79
CA ALA A 196 15.61 22.57 -7.15
C ALA A 196 14.66 23.65 -6.58
N GLU A 197 13.36 23.34 -6.49
CA GLU A 197 12.33 24.23 -5.94
C GLU A 197 12.24 24.15 -4.41
N HIS A 198 12.88 23.15 -3.79
CA HIS A 198 12.77 22.88 -2.36
C HIS A 198 13.85 23.61 -1.56
N SER A 199 13.42 24.46 -0.63
CA SER A 199 14.29 25.21 0.29
C SER A 199 14.22 24.74 1.75
N GLY A 200 13.35 23.78 2.06
CA GLY A 200 13.19 23.25 3.42
C GLY A 200 14.26 22.22 3.81
N GLY A 201 14.34 21.87 5.09
CA GLY A 201 15.14 20.73 5.53
C GLY A 201 14.57 19.37 5.09
N ARG A 202 15.20 18.27 5.54
CA ARG A 202 14.81 16.88 5.24
C ARG A 202 13.34 16.57 5.56
N GLU A 203 12.82 17.04 6.70
CA GLU A 203 11.40 16.86 7.06
C GLU A 203 10.45 17.62 6.12
N GLY A 204 10.84 18.83 5.70
CA GLY A 204 10.08 19.60 4.71
C GLY A 204 9.99 18.86 3.38
N LEU A 205 11.09 18.24 2.96
CA LEU A 205 11.13 17.44 1.73
C LEU A 205 10.22 16.22 1.84
N LEU A 206 10.27 15.49 2.95
CA LEU A 206 9.39 14.32 3.17
C LEU A 206 7.91 14.69 3.04
N LYS A 207 7.51 15.82 3.62
CA LYS A 207 6.14 16.33 3.50
C LYS A 207 5.78 16.74 2.07
N LEU A 208 6.70 17.40 1.36
CA LEU A 208 6.53 17.75 -0.05
C LEU A 208 6.35 16.51 -0.94
N LEU A 209 7.21 15.50 -0.78
CA LEU A 209 7.15 14.24 -1.53
C LEU A 209 5.83 13.50 -1.28
N TRP A 210 5.35 13.48 -0.04
CA TRP A 210 4.06 12.91 0.31
C TRP A 210 2.91 13.60 -0.43
N LEU A 211 2.86 14.94 -0.39
CA LEU A 211 1.83 15.73 -1.07
C LEU A 211 1.84 15.47 -2.59
N LYS A 212 3.01 15.53 -3.22
CA LYS A 212 3.17 15.29 -4.66
C LYS A 212 2.81 13.87 -5.07
N ARG A 213 3.17 12.87 -4.26
CA ARG A 213 2.80 11.47 -4.53
C ARG A 213 1.28 11.27 -4.42
N ARG A 214 0.63 11.93 -3.47
CA ARG A 214 -0.83 11.92 -3.30
C ARG A 214 -1.54 12.54 -4.51
N GLU A 215 -1.06 13.68 -5.01
CA GLU A 215 -1.55 14.31 -6.24
C GLU A 215 -1.45 13.35 -7.44
N LYS A 216 -0.29 12.69 -7.61
CA LYS A 216 -0.04 11.73 -8.69
C LYS A 216 -0.98 10.52 -8.64
N LEU A 217 -1.20 9.96 -7.46
CA LEU A 217 -2.13 8.84 -7.27
C LEU A 217 -3.56 9.26 -7.57
N ARG A 218 -4.01 10.42 -7.07
CA ARG A 218 -5.34 10.97 -7.37
C ARG A 218 -5.55 11.17 -8.86
N ALA A 219 -4.59 11.78 -9.56
CA ALA A 219 -4.64 11.96 -11.01
C ALA A 219 -4.76 10.62 -11.76
N ARG A 220 -4.06 9.58 -11.29
CA ARG A 220 -4.12 8.24 -11.88
C ARG A 220 -5.49 7.57 -11.71
N PHE A 221 -6.17 7.79 -10.59
CA PHE A 221 -7.51 7.24 -10.35
C PHE A 221 -8.63 8.08 -10.98
N ALA A 222 -8.39 9.36 -11.25
CA ALA A 222 -9.34 10.25 -11.93
C ALA A 222 -9.29 10.10 -13.46
N ALA A 223 -8.21 9.55 -14.02
CA ALA A 223 -8.12 9.28 -15.45
C ALA A 223 -9.07 8.12 -15.84
N PRO A 224 -9.87 8.26 -16.93
CA PRO A 224 -10.72 7.17 -17.40
C PRO A 224 -9.85 5.96 -17.75
N ALA A 225 -10.33 4.75 -17.42
CA ALA A 225 -9.65 3.51 -17.76
C ALA A 225 -9.36 3.50 -19.26
N SER A 226 -8.09 3.38 -19.63
CA SER A 226 -7.69 3.24 -21.03
C SER A 226 -8.47 2.07 -21.64
N PRO A 227 -9.08 2.22 -22.83
CA PRO A 227 -9.81 1.13 -23.44
C PRO A 227 -8.85 -0.05 -23.62
N ALA A 228 -9.30 -1.23 -23.21
CA ALA A 228 -8.58 -2.48 -23.39
C ALA A 228 -8.19 -2.59 -24.87
N ARG A 229 -6.90 -2.85 -25.14
CA ARG A 229 -6.45 -3.17 -26.50
C ARG A 229 -7.25 -4.39 -26.97
N PRO A 230 -7.84 -4.37 -28.18
CA PRO A 230 -8.51 -5.55 -28.70
C PRO A 230 -7.49 -6.68 -28.80
N GLU A 231 -7.84 -7.82 -28.22
CA GLU A 231 -7.08 -9.06 -28.35
C GLU A 231 -6.97 -9.38 -29.85
N ALA A 232 -5.74 -9.54 -30.32
CA ALA A 232 -5.47 -9.96 -31.69
C ALA A 232 -6.12 -11.34 -31.89
N GLY A 233 -7.18 -11.38 -32.69
CA GLY A 233 -7.89 -12.59 -33.04
C GLY A 233 -6.93 -13.65 -33.57
N GLY A 234 -6.89 -14.79 -32.88
CA GLY A 234 -6.19 -15.98 -33.32
C GLY A 234 -6.72 -16.43 -34.68
N SER A 235 -5.81 -16.49 -35.65
CA SER A 235 -6.02 -17.13 -36.94
C SER A 235 -6.32 -18.62 -36.72
N ALA A 236 -7.57 -19.02 -36.93
CA ALA A 236 -7.91 -20.42 -37.17
C ALA A 236 -7.33 -20.84 -38.54
N ARG A 237 -6.44 -21.83 -38.53
CA ARG A 237 -6.17 -22.73 -39.65
C ARG A 237 -6.11 -24.14 -39.10
#